data_AF-A0A1G8N516-F1
#
_entry.id   AF-A0A1G8N516-F1
#
_cell.length_a   1.000
_cell.length_b   1.000
_cell.length_c   1.000
_cell.angle_alpha   90.00
_cell.angle_beta   90.00
_cell.angle_gamma   90.00
#
_symmetry.space_group_name_H-M   'P 1'
#
loop_
_entity.id
_entity.type
_entity.pdbx_description
1 polymer ?
#
loop_
_entity_poly.entity_id
_entity_poly.type
_entity_poly.pdbx_seq_one_letter_code
_entity_poly.pdbx_strand_id
1 'polypeptide(L)'
;MLESTELVHIWRQAGNTTPVDRLSLYAQALTAACPVGAYRTLNDAQEDRALLALFRVDHPYATLPSFHQVPPLALSGYHQLLYDLAREGLGPSDGFPAREPRFGHGSDAAPRHRVDALAFNGGELA
;
A
#
# COMPACT_ATOMS: atom_id res chain seq x y z
N MET A 1 10.42 14.42 -2.48
CA MET A 1 9.13 13.70 -2.42
C MET A 1 8.06 14.75 -2.55
N LEU A 2 7.11 14.56 -3.45
CA LEU A 2 5.98 15.49 -3.56
C LEU A 2 5.07 15.34 -2.33
N GLU A 3 4.63 16.46 -1.77
CA GLU A 3 3.66 16.47 -0.67
C GLU A 3 2.23 16.31 -1.20
N SER A 4 1.32 15.84 -0.35
CA SER A 4 -0.09 15.62 -0.72
C SER A 4 -0.77 16.91 -1.20
N THR A 5 -0.36 18.07 -0.69
CA THR A 5 -0.87 19.38 -1.11
C THR A 5 -0.50 19.72 -2.56
N GLU A 6 0.70 19.35 -3.02
CA GLU A 6 1.16 19.60 -4.39
C GLU A 6 0.36 18.78 -5.41
N LEU A 7 0.06 17.53 -5.07
CA LEU A 7 -0.80 16.65 -5.88
C LEU A 7 -2.20 17.25 -6.09
N VAL A 8 -2.81 17.80 -5.04
CA VAL A 8 -4.12 18.46 -5.12
C VAL A 8 -4.07 19.67 -6.05
N HIS A 9 -3.00 20.47 -5.98
CA HIS A 9 -2.82 21.61 -6.87
C HIS A 9 -2.68 21.19 -8.34
N ILE A 10 -1.93 20.12 -8.62
CA ILE A 10 -1.79 19.57 -9.97
C ILE A 10 -3.14 19.11 -10.53
N TRP A 11 -3.91 18.33 -9.76
CA TRP A 11 -5.22 17.88 -10.20
C TRP A 11 -6.21 19.03 -10.43
N ARG A 12 -6.15 20.07 -9.59
CA ARG A 12 -6.95 21.28 -9.81
C ARG A 12 -6.53 22.03 -11.07
N GLN A 13 -5.24 22.11 -11.34
CA GLN A 13 -4.70 22.76 -12.55
C GLN A 13 -5.01 21.97 -13.82
N ALA A 14 -5.07 20.64 -13.73
CA ALA A 14 -5.51 19.75 -14.81
C ALA A 14 -7.01 19.88 -15.15
N GLY A 15 -7.77 20.65 -14.37
CA GLY A 15 -9.20 20.88 -14.59
C GLY A 15 -10.11 19.87 -13.88
N ASN A 16 -9.61 19.16 -12.87
CA ASN A 16 -10.41 18.21 -12.12
C ASN A 16 -11.46 18.94 -11.26
N THR A 17 -12.74 18.58 -11.46
CA THR A 17 -13.89 19.17 -10.77
C THR A 17 -14.21 18.50 -9.45
N THR A 18 -13.48 17.43 -9.09
CA THR A 18 -13.61 16.74 -7.80
C THR A 18 -13.35 17.73 -6.65
N PRO A 19 -14.15 17.69 -5.57
CA PRO A 19 -13.97 18.58 -4.42
C PRO A 19 -12.58 18.39 -3.80
N VAL A 20 -11.99 19.51 -3.34
CA VAL A 20 -10.64 19.58 -2.78
C VAL A 20 -10.46 18.64 -1.58
N ASP A 21 -11.50 18.45 -0.76
CA ASP A 21 -11.46 17.51 0.37
C ASP A 21 -11.24 16.06 -0.09
N ARG A 22 -11.91 15.63 -1.17
CA ARG A 22 -11.70 14.29 -1.75
C ARG A 22 -10.33 14.17 -2.41
N LEU A 23 -9.91 15.20 -3.16
CA LEU A 23 -8.57 15.21 -3.76
C LEU A 23 -7.48 15.11 -2.67
N SER A 24 -7.69 15.75 -1.52
CA SER A 24 -6.75 15.68 -0.39
C SER A 24 -6.68 14.28 0.21
N LEU A 25 -7.79 13.55 0.28
CA LEU A 25 -7.82 12.15 0.71
C LEU A 25 -7.10 11.22 -0.28
N TYR A 26 -7.34 11.40 -1.58
CA TYR A 26 -6.64 10.66 -2.64
C TYR A 26 -5.14 10.92 -2.63
N ALA A 27 -4.73 12.19 -2.49
CA ALA A 27 -3.32 12.55 -2.42
C ALA A 27 -2.63 11.92 -1.20
N GLN A 28 -3.26 11.95 -0.04
CA GLN A 28 -2.75 11.30 1.17
C GLN A 28 -2.65 9.78 1.02
N ALA A 29 -3.66 9.14 0.43
CA ALA A 29 -3.64 7.70 0.20
C ALA A 29 -2.53 7.31 -0.77
N LEU A 30 -2.32 8.10 -1.83
CA LEU A 30 -1.27 7.88 -2.80
C LEU A 30 0.11 8.09 -2.19
N THR A 31 0.37 9.20 -1.49
CA THR A 31 1.68 9.46 -0.86
C THR A 31 2.01 8.50 0.28
N ALA A 32 0.99 7.97 0.99
CA ALA A 32 1.17 6.94 2.00
C ALA A 32 1.50 5.57 1.40
N ALA A 33 0.97 5.27 0.20
CA ALA A 33 1.19 4.01 -0.49
C ALA A 33 2.47 4.01 -1.33
N CYS A 34 2.87 5.14 -1.91
CA CYS A 34 4.07 5.26 -2.71
C CYS A 34 4.61 6.71 -2.76
N PRO A 35 5.94 6.88 -2.86
CA PRO A 35 6.52 8.18 -3.14
C PRO A 35 6.10 8.65 -4.54
N VAL A 36 5.63 9.88 -4.64
CA VAL A 36 5.43 10.55 -5.93
C VAL A 36 6.67 11.35 -6.28
N GLY A 37 7.14 11.19 -7.52
CA GLY A 37 8.36 11.80 -8.03
C GLY A 37 8.27 12.03 -9.55
N ALA A 38 9.44 12.15 -10.20
CA ALA A 38 9.52 12.31 -11.64
C ALA A 38 8.79 11.15 -12.35
N TYR A 39 8.02 11.49 -13.39
CA TYR A 39 7.29 10.51 -14.17
C TYR A 39 8.24 9.49 -14.79
N ARG A 40 7.85 8.24 -14.65
CA ARG A 40 8.51 7.08 -15.24
C ARG A 40 7.43 6.09 -15.61
N THR A 41 7.68 5.30 -16.65
CA THR A 41 6.78 4.22 -17.05
C THR A 41 6.61 3.27 -15.87
N LEU A 42 5.38 3.16 -15.38
CA LEU A 42 5.00 2.23 -14.33
C LEU A 42 4.78 0.85 -14.95
N ASN A 43 5.17 -0.20 -14.23
CA ASN A 43 4.76 -1.56 -14.58
C ASN A 43 3.29 -1.79 -14.14
N ASP A 44 2.60 -2.75 -14.75
CA ASP A 44 1.19 -3.05 -14.43
C ASP A 44 0.92 -3.21 -12.93
N ALA A 45 1.83 -3.90 -12.21
CA ALA A 45 1.72 -4.09 -10.76
C ALA A 45 1.85 -2.79 -9.94
N GLN A 46 2.54 -1.77 -10.46
CA GLN A 46 2.69 -0.47 -9.80
C GLN A 46 1.49 0.41 -10.06
N GLU A 47 0.96 0.39 -11.29
CA GLU A 47 -0.29 1.05 -11.63
C GLU A 47 -1.44 0.48 -10.79
N ASP A 48 -1.55 -0.84 -10.70
CA ASP A 48 -2.58 -1.52 -9.90
C ASP A 48 -2.51 -1.12 -8.42
N ARG A 49 -1.31 -1.03 -7.84
CA ARG A 49 -1.13 -0.57 -6.46
C ARG A 49 -1.49 0.90 -6.26
N ALA A 50 -1.15 1.76 -7.22
CA ALA A 50 -1.50 3.18 -7.18
C ALA A 50 -3.02 3.37 -7.25
N LEU A 51 -3.68 2.64 -8.17
CA LEU A 51 -5.13 2.65 -8.30
C LEU A 51 -5.81 2.05 -7.06
N LEU A 52 -5.28 0.96 -6.50
CA LEU A 52 -5.79 0.36 -5.27
C LEU A 52 -5.71 1.34 -4.08
N ALA A 53 -4.64 2.13 -3.99
CA ALA A 53 -4.50 3.14 -2.94
C ALA A 53 -5.58 4.22 -3.05
N LEU A 54 -5.88 4.67 -4.27
CA LEU A 54 -6.97 5.62 -4.53
C LEU A 54 -8.34 5.00 -4.25
N PHE A 55 -8.57 3.77 -4.73
CA PHE A 55 -9.82 3.03 -4.55
C PHE A 55 -10.14 2.76 -3.06
N ARG A 56 -9.10 2.59 -2.23
CA ARG A 56 -9.23 2.40 -0.78
C ARG A 56 -9.81 3.60 -0.04
N VAL A 57 -9.77 4.80 -0.63
CA VAL A 57 -10.41 5.98 -0.03
C VAL A 57 -11.93 5.80 0.03
N ASP A 58 -12.54 5.26 -1.03
CA ASP A 58 -13.96 4.95 -1.06
C ASP A 58 -14.26 3.54 -0.47
N HIS A 59 -13.32 2.60 -0.58
CA HIS A 59 -13.47 1.21 -0.12
C HIS A 59 -12.31 0.77 0.78
N PRO A 60 -12.31 1.13 2.08
CA PRO A 60 -11.16 0.96 2.97
C PRO A 60 -10.67 -0.48 3.13
N TYR A 61 -11.56 -1.47 2.94
CA TYR A 61 -11.25 -2.90 3.05
C TYR A 61 -10.98 -3.56 1.69
N ALA A 62 -10.90 -2.79 0.61
CA ALA A 62 -10.59 -3.34 -0.71
C ALA A 62 -9.20 -3.98 -0.74
N THR A 63 -9.15 -5.14 -1.38
CA THR A 63 -7.94 -5.92 -1.63
C THR A 63 -7.70 -5.99 -3.15
N LEU A 64 -6.45 -6.25 -3.57
CA LEU A 64 -6.10 -6.47 -4.98
C LEU A 64 -7.07 -7.40 -5.74
N PRO A 65 -7.41 -8.60 -5.23
CA PRO A 65 -8.34 -9.47 -5.95
C PRO A 65 -9.76 -8.91 -6.05
N SER A 66 -10.22 -8.16 -5.04
CA SER A 66 -11.51 -7.46 -5.12
C SER A 66 -11.46 -6.30 -6.11
N PHE A 67 -10.32 -5.62 -6.20
CA PHE A 67 -10.07 -4.54 -7.16
C PHE A 67 -10.09 -5.05 -8.61
N HIS A 68 -9.52 -6.23 -8.89
CA HIS A 68 -9.59 -6.86 -10.22
C HIS A 68 -11.01 -7.25 -10.66
N GLN A 69 -11.95 -7.34 -9.73
CA GLN A 69 -13.36 -7.61 -10.05
C GLN A 69 -14.16 -6.31 -10.32
N VAL A 70 -13.57 -5.14 -10.08
CA VAL A 70 -14.23 -3.86 -10.30
C VAL A 70 -14.31 -3.58 -11.81
N PRO A 71 -15.47 -3.14 -12.33
CA PRO A 71 -15.59 -2.79 -13.73
C PRO A 71 -14.64 -1.63 -14.09
N PRO A 72 -13.97 -1.67 -15.26
CA PRO A 72 -12.97 -0.67 -15.65
C PRO A 72 -13.56 0.75 -15.71
N LEU A 73 -14.87 0.88 -15.97
CA LEU A 73 -15.57 2.17 -15.96
C LEU A 73 -15.54 2.85 -14.57
N ALA A 74 -15.59 2.07 -13.49
CA ALA A 74 -15.46 2.59 -12.13
C ALA A 74 -14.02 2.98 -11.80
N LEU A 75 -13.04 2.44 -12.54
CA LEU A 75 -11.62 2.78 -12.39
C LEU A 75 -11.21 4.01 -13.22
N SER A 76 -11.96 4.34 -14.28
CA SER A 76 -11.65 5.45 -15.19
C SER A 76 -11.37 6.77 -14.49
N GLY A 77 -12.09 7.09 -13.41
CA GLY A 77 -11.87 8.31 -12.64
C GLY A 77 -10.50 8.35 -11.95
N TYR A 78 -10.05 7.21 -11.41
CA TYR A 78 -8.74 7.09 -10.77
C TYR A 78 -7.61 7.04 -11.82
N HIS A 79 -7.85 6.39 -12.97
CA HIS A 79 -6.92 6.45 -14.11
C HIS A 79 -6.72 7.88 -14.61
N GLN A 80 -7.78 8.68 -14.68
CA GLN A 80 -7.67 10.08 -15.09
C GLN A 80 -6.77 10.87 -14.13
N LEU A 81 -6.91 10.65 -12.81
CA LEU A 81 -6.04 11.30 -11.82
C LEU A 81 -4.56 10.94 -12.01
N LEU A 82 -4.26 9.67 -12.28
CA LEU A 82 -2.88 9.24 -12.56
C LEU A 82 -2.37 9.80 -13.90
N TYR A 83 -3.24 9.87 -14.91
CA TYR A 83 -2.90 10.45 -16.20
C TYR A 83 -2.63 11.95 -16.11
N ASP A 84 -3.41 12.69 -15.33
CA ASP A 84 -3.21 14.13 -15.10
C ASP A 84 -1.84 14.39 -14.45
N LEU A 85 -1.40 13.53 -13.52
CA LEU A 85 -0.05 13.59 -12.96
C LEU A 85 1.03 13.30 -14.00
N ALA A 86 0.85 12.22 -14.76
CA ALA A 86 1.77 11.82 -15.82
C ALA A 86 1.96 12.93 -16.85
N ARG A 87 0.88 13.66 -17.17
CA ARG A 87 0.89 14.79 -18.10
C ARG A 87 1.74 15.97 -17.60
N GLU A 88 1.78 16.19 -16.29
CA GLU A 88 2.65 17.19 -15.67
C GLU A 88 4.09 16.66 -15.42
N GLY A 89 4.40 15.46 -15.90
CA GLY A 89 5.72 14.85 -15.73
C GLY A 89 5.98 14.29 -14.33
N LEU A 90 4.91 13.97 -13.60
CA LEU A 90 4.96 13.39 -12.25
C LEU A 90 4.28 12.02 -12.20
N GLY A 91 4.76 11.14 -11.34
CA GLY A 91 4.15 9.82 -11.19
C GLY A 91 4.60 9.04 -9.96
N PRO A 92 3.84 7.99 -9.60
CA PRO A 92 4.24 7.09 -8.54
C PRO A 92 5.60 6.45 -8.84
N SER A 93 6.48 6.40 -7.83
CA SER A 93 7.83 5.86 -7.91
C SER A 93 7.96 4.54 -7.13
N ASP A 94 9.08 3.83 -7.32
CA ASP A 94 9.28 2.42 -6.88
C ASP A 94 9.16 2.20 -5.39
N GLY A 95 9.21 3.26 -4.59
CA GLY A 95 9.20 3.16 -3.13
C GLY A 95 7.84 2.77 -2.55
N PHE A 96 7.01 2.01 -3.27
CA PHE A 96 5.97 1.23 -2.63
C PHE A 96 6.66 0.43 -1.53
N PRO A 97 6.38 0.69 -0.23
CA PRO A 97 6.87 -0.21 0.78
C PRO A 97 6.33 -1.57 0.37
N ALA A 98 7.20 -2.58 0.34
CA ALA A 98 6.78 -3.96 0.34
C ALA A 98 6.06 -4.23 1.68
N ARG A 99 4.90 -3.60 1.87
CA ARG A 99 4.02 -3.86 2.98
C ARG A 99 3.13 -4.98 2.50
N GLU A 100 3.75 -6.16 2.44
CA GLU A 100 3.02 -7.36 2.82
C GLU A 100 2.20 -7.02 4.06
N PRO A 101 0.90 -7.34 4.08
CA PRO A 101 0.18 -7.34 5.31
C PRO A 101 0.89 -8.39 6.16
N ARG A 102 1.74 -7.93 7.09
CA ARG A 102 2.15 -8.73 8.23
C ARG A 102 0.90 -8.92 9.07
N PHE A 103 -0.01 -9.75 8.57
CA PHE A 103 -0.84 -10.56 9.44
C PHE A 103 0.17 -11.25 10.33
N GLY A 104 0.19 -10.83 11.59
CA GLY A 104 1.03 -11.44 12.60
C GLY A 104 0.67 -12.91 12.63
N HIS A 105 1.47 -13.73 11.94
CA HIS A 105 1.66 -15.09 12.35
C HIS A 105 2.44 -14.95 13.64
N GLY A 106 1.70 -14.93 14.76
CA GLY A 106 2.27 -15.22 16.06
C GLY A 106 2.85 -16.62 15.98
N SER A 107 4.09 -16.72 15.49
CA SER A 107 4.97 -17.79 15.90
C SER A 107 5.21 -17.53 17.37
N ASP A 108 4.34 -18.13 18.18
CA ASP A 108 4.54 -18.41 19.58
C ASP A 108 5.90 -19.10 19.70
N ALA A 109 6.94 -18.27 19.88
CA ALA A 109 8.25 -18.71 20.28
C ALA A 109 8.12 -19.06 21.76
N ALA A 110 7.56 -20.24 22.02
CA ALA A 110 7.65 -20.87 23.32
C ALA A 110 9.14 -20.94 23.69
N PRO A 111 9.58 -20.29 24.79
CA PRO A 111 10.93 -20.45 25.26
C PRO A 111 11.05 -21.88 25.74
N ARG A 112 11.84 -22.69 25.02
CA ARG A 112 12.26 -24.01 25.49
C ARG A 112 13.05 -23.79 26.78
N HIS A 113 12.34 -23.94 27.89
CA HIS A 113 12.91 -23.94 29.22
C HIS A 113 13.94 -25.07 29.27
N ARG A 114 15.20 -24.66 29.27
CA ARG A 114 16.35 -25.46 29.67
C ARG A 114 16.07 -25.90 31.11
N VAL A 115 15.79 -27.17 31.33
CA VAL A 115 15.90 -27.78 32.66
C VAL A 115 17.23 -28.48 32.71
N ASP A 116 18.10 -27.88 33.52
CA ASP A 116 19.40 -28.38 33.91
C ASP A 116 19.32 -29.79 34.49
N ALA A 117 20.43 -30.49 34.28
CA ALA A 117 20.69 -31.82 34.80
C ALA A 117 20.58 -31.85 36.33
N LEU A 118 19.84 -32.84 36.84
CA LEU A 118 20.08 -33.40 38.16
C LEU A 118 20.24 -34.90 38.01
N ALA A 119 21.49 -35.33 38.20
CA ALA A 119 21.87 -36.71 38.37
C ALA A 119 21.21 -37.29 39.63
N PHE A 120 20.73 -38.53 39.56
CA PHE A 120 20.70 -39.41 40.72
C PHE A 120 21.11 -40.82 40.31
N ASN A 121 22.17 -41.26 40.98
CA ASN A 121 22.77 -42.59 40.99
C ASN A 121 21.91 -43.56 41.83
N GLY A 122 22.10 -44.85 41.55
CA GLY A 122 21.64 -45.97 42.38
C GLY A 122 20.69 -46.88 41.58
N GLY A 123 21.07 -48.04 41.08
CA GLY A 123 21.90 -49.07 41.71
C GLY A 123 20.98 -50.25 42.03
N GLU A 124 21.09 -51.30 41.21
CA GLU A 124 21.02 -52.74 41.53
C GLU A 124 20.26 -53.15 42.82
N LEU A 125 19.30 -54.08 42.80
CA LEU A 125 19.54 -55.52 42.84
C LEU A 125 18.20 -56.30 42.80
N ALA A 126 18.25 -57.45 42.11
CA ALA A 126 17.58 -58.73 42.34
C ALA A 126 16.15 -58.78 42.93
#